data_AF-A0A938PIB1-F1
#
_entry.id   AF-A0A938PIB1-F1
#
_cell.length_a   1.000
_cell.length_b   1.000
_cell.length_c   1.000
_cell.angle_alpha   90.00
_cell.angle_beta   90.00
_cell.angle_gamma   90.00
#
_symmetry.space_group_name_H-M   'P 1'
#
loop_
_entity.id
_entity.type
_entity.pdbx_description
1 polymer ?
#
loop_
_entity_poly.entity_id
_entity_poly.type
_entity_poly.pdbx_seq_one_letter_code
_entity_poly.pdbx_strand_id
1 'polypeptide(L)'
;PAPGAWTLLDGQPFKVWRAEGGASDIGAAPPGTVMRTDSEGIEVACAAGSLRLLEVQAAGGKRLPAAAFLAGRSLAVGSVLV
;
A
#
# COMPACT_ATOMS: atom_id res chain seq x y z
N PRO A 1 -2.04 -1.68 -18.72
CA PRO A 1 -1.61 -3.11 -18.85
C PRO A 1 -2.56 -3.97 -18.00
N ALA A 2 -2.89 -5.18 -18.46
CA ALA A 2 -3.79 -6.09 -17.77
C ALA A 2 -3.23 -7.53 -17.81
N PRO A 3 -3.32 -8.30 -16.71
CA PRO A 3 -3.77 -7.88 -15.38
C PRO A 3 -2.72 -6.99 -14.67
N GLY A 4 -3.17 -5.92 -14.00
CA GLY A 4 -2.30 -5.11 -13.13
C GLY A 4 -2.27 -5.66 -11.70
N ALA A 5 -1.32 -5.22 -10.87
CA ALA A 5 -1.25 -5.62 -9.47
C ALA A 5 -2.38 -4.99 -8.64
N TRP A 6 -2.99 -5.76 -7.73
CA TRP A 6 -4.03 -5.30 -6.82
C TRP A 6 -4.10 -6.17 -5.57
N THR A 7 -4.74 -5.63 -4.54
CA THR A 7 -5.01 -6.23 -3.22
C THR A 7 -6.39 -5.74 -2.76
N LEU A 8 -6.83 -6.15 -1.58
CA LEU A 8 -8.04 -5.69 -0.93
C LEU A 8 -7.69 -4.77 0.24
N LEU A 9 -8.35 -3.62 0.30
CA LEU A 9 -8.38 -2.73 1.45
C LEU A 9 -9.82 -2.65 1.93
N ASP A 10 -10.08 -3.08 3.16
CA ASP A 10 -11.44 -3.15 3.74
C ASP A 10 -12.42 -3.97 2.86
N GLY A 11 -11.93 -5.04 2.25
CA GLY A 11 -12.70 -5.90 1.33
C GLY A 11 -12.98 -5.28 -0.04
N GLN A 12 -12.44 -4.09 -0.34
CA GLN A 12 -12.61 -3.42 -1.62
C GLN A 12 -11.32 -3.48 -2.46
N PRO A 13 -11.42 -3.60 -3.80
CA PRO A 13 -10.25 -3.62 -4.67
C PRO A 13 -9.38 -2.36 -4.52
N PHE A 14 -8.09 -2.58 -4.31
CA PHE A 14 -7.07 -1.55 -4.19
C PHE A 14 -5.94 -1.87 -5.17
N LYS A 15 -5.85 -1.11 -6.26
CA LYS A 15 -4.87 -1.35 -7.31
C LYS A 15 -3.54 -0.66 -6.98
N VAL A 16 -2.45 -1.35 -7.26
CA VAL A 16 -1.08 -0.85 -7.12
C VAL A 16 -0.51 -0.64 -8.51
N TRP A 17 -0.20 0.62 -8.84
CA TRP A 17 0.31 1.02 -10.14
C TRP A 17 1.83 1.16 -10.16
N ARG A 18 2.42 1.54 -9.02
CA ARG A 18 3.86 1.68 -8.85
C ARG A 18 4.22 1.41 -7.40
N ALA A 19 5.28 0.64 -7.22
CA ALA A 19 5.86 0.34 -5.91
C ALA A 19 7.37 0.13 -6.07
N GLU A 20 8.07 0.19 -4.95
CA GLU A 20 9.49 -0.11 -4.84
C GLU A 20 9.76 -0.98 -3.61
N GLY A 21 10.90 -1.67 -3.60
CA GLY A 21 11.33 -2.42 -2.42
C GLY A 21 11.57 -1.47 -1.25
N GLY A 22 11.06 -1.83 -0.07
CA GLY A 22 11.27 -1.08 1.15
C GLY A 22 12.37 -1.70 2.02
N ALA A 23 12.22 -1.54 3.34
CA ALA A 23 13.10 -2.14 4.34
C ALA A 23 13.20 -3.67 4.22
N SER A 24 14.43 -4.20 4.40
CA SER A 24 14.66 -5.66 4.42
C SER A 24 14.28 -6.30 5.75
N ASP A 25 14.37 -5.55 6.85
CA ASP A 25 13.92 -5.98 8.18
C ASP A 25 12.69 -5.15 8.58
N ILE A 26 11.63 -5.86 8.91
CA ILE A 26 10.31 -5.31 9.24
C ILE A 26 9.84 -5.79 10.62
N GLY A 27 10.71 -6.44 11.39
CA GLY A 27 10.37 -7.10 12.63
C GLY A 27 9.32 -8.20 12.44
N ALA A 28 8.39 -8.31 13.39
CA ALA A 28 7.38 -9.35 13.43
C ALA A 28 6.01 -8.93 12.83
N ALA A 29 5.99 -7.92 11.96
CA ALA A 29 4.75 -7.46 11.33
C ALA A 29 4.21 -8.53 10.36
N PRO A 30 2.93 -8.96 10.49
CA PRO A 30 2.34 -9.91 9.56
C PRO A 30 2.31 -9.37 8.11
N PRO A 31 2.48 -10.21 7.08
CA PRO A 31 2.36 -9.79 5.68
C PRO A 31 1.02 -9.10 5.41
N GLY A 32 1.06 -8.01 4.63
CA GLY A 32 -0.10 -7.16 4.35
C GLY A 32 -0.28 -6.00 5.33
N THR A 33 0.43 -5.97 6.45
CA THR A 33 0.29 -4.90 7.46
C THR A 33 0.91 -3.59 6.96
N VAL A 34 0.15 -2.50 6.98
CA VAL A 34 0.65 -1.14 6.75
C VAL A 34 1.48 -0.72 7.96
N MET A 35 2.78 -0.53 7.77
CA MET A 35 3.71 -0.18 8.84
C MET A 35 3.96 1.31 8.94
N ARG A 36 3.87 2.03 7.82
CA ARG A 36 4.14 3.47 7.74
C ARG A 36 3.34 4.10 6.61
N THR A 37 2.86 5.32 6.86
CA THR A 37 2.22 6.16 5.85
C THR A 37 2.78 7.57 5.94
N ASP A 38 3.36 8.07 4.86
CA ASP A 38 3.96 9.41 4.80
C ASP A 38 3.98 9.96 3.36
N SER A 39 4.72 11.06 3.17
CA SER A 39 4.89 11.69 1.86
C SER A 39 5.70 10.85 0.86
N GLU A 40 6.50 9.89 1.33
CA GLU A 40 7.25 8.96 0.48
C GLU A 40 6.37 7.80 0.00
N GLY A 41 5.39 7.37 0.81
CA GLY A 41 4.35 6.45 0.36
C GLY A 41 3.67 5.66 1.47
N ILE A 42 3.14 4.49 1.09
CA ILE A 42 2.52 3.52 2.01
C ILE A 42 3.44 2.31 2.10
N GLU A 43 4.02 2.06 3.26
CA GLU A 43 4.91 0.93 3.46
C GLU A 43 4.17 -0.26 4.07
N VAL A 44 4.25 -1.40 3.39
CA VAL A 44 3.46 -2.61 3.69
C VAL A 44 4.43 -3.76 3.94
N ALA A 45 4.22 -4.48 5.05
CA ALA A 45 4.96 -5.69 5.37
C ALA A 45 4.72 -6.78 4.32
N CYS A 46 5.77 -7.47 3.91
CA CYS A 46 5.71 -8.67 3.08
C CYS A 46 6.24 -9.88 3.85
N ALA A 47 6.19 -11.07 3.25
CA ALA A 47 6.77 -12.28 3.86
C ALA A 47 8.29 -12.15 4.08
N ALA A 48 8.97 -11.34 3.28
CA ALA A 48 10.36 -10.94 3.47
C ALA A 48 10.49 -9.45 3.13
N GLY A 49 10.92 -8.64 4.09
CA GLY A 49 11.01 -7.19 3.95
C GLY A 49 9.66 -6.50 3.77
N SER A 50 9.68 -5.30 3.18
CA SER A 50 8.48 -4.51 2.88
C SER A 50 8.41 -4.08 1.42
N LEU A 51 7.22 -3.66 1.03
CA LEU A 51 6.94 -3.00 -0.24
C LEU A 51 6.41 -1.59 0.03
N ARG A 52 6.99 -0.59 -0.62
CA ARG A 52 6.52 0.79 -0.55
C ARG A 52 5.67 1.12 -1.78
N LEU A 53 4.39 1.40 -1.56
CA LEU A 53 3.45 1.77 -2.60
C LEU A 53 3.59 3.26 -2.89
N LEU A 54 3.84 3.60 -4.16
CA LEU A 54 4.07 4.96 -4.64
C LEU A 54 2.88 5.50 -5.43
N GLU A 55 2.16 4.63 -6.12
CA GLU A 55 0.95 5.00 -6.86
C GLU A 55 -0.13 3.92 -6.71
N VAL A 56 -1.32 4.36 -6.33
CA VAL A 56 -2.42 3.50 -5.91
C VAL A 56 -3.76 3.98 -6.48
N GLN A 57 -4.76 3.11 -6.44
CA GLN A 57 -6.13 3.44 -6.81
C GLN A 57 -7.10 2.64 -5.96
N ALA A 58 -7.89 3.34 -5.13
CA ALA A 58 -9.01 2.74 -4.42
C ALA A 58 -10.18 2.41 -5.37
N ALA A 59 -11.06 1.51 -4.93
CA ALA A 59 -12.25 1.12 -5.67
C ALA A 59 -13.06 2.35 -6.13
N GLY A 60 -13.37 2.42 -7.42
CA GLY A 60 -14.09 3.56 -8.04
C GLY A 60 -13.31 4.88 -8.11
N GLY A 61 -12.10 4.94 -7.55
CA GLY A 61 -11.27 6.14 -7.50
C GLY A 61 -10.37 6.32 -8.71
N LYS A 62 -9.64 7.45 -8.73
CA LYS A 62 -8.58 7.74 -9.71
C LYS A 62 -7.26 7.09 -9.28
N ARG A 63 -6.36 6.85 -10.25
CA ARG A 63 -4.94 6.57 -9.99
C ARG A 63 -4.29 7.81 -9.40
N LEU A 64 -3.68 7.68 -8.24
CA LEU A 64 -3.08 8.78 -7.49
C LEU A 64 -1.69 8.40 -6.95
N PRO A 65 -0.76 9.35 -6.82
CA PRO A 65 0.40 9.18 -5.95
C PRO A 65 -0.04 8.85 -4.52
N ALA A 66 0.73 8.03 -3.81
CA ALA A 66 0.40 7.59 -2.46
C ALA A 66 0.22 8.76 -1.48
N ALA A 67 1.08 9.78 -1.54
CA ALA A 67 0.94 11.00 -0.74
C ALA A 67 -0.38 11.74 -1.01
N ALA A 68 -0.80 11.82 -2.28
CA ALA A 68 -2.08 12.45 -2.66
C ALA A 68 -3.29 11.61 -2.21
N PHE A 69 -3.17 10.29 -2.28
CA PHE A 69 -4.17 9.38 -1.72
C PHE A 69 -4.30 9.58 -0.20
N LEU A 70 -3.18 9.64 0.54
CA LEU A 70 -3.15 9.83 1.98
C LEU A 70 -3.70 11.19 2.43
N ALA A 71 -3.53 12.24 1.61
CA ALA A 71 -4.07 13.56 1.88
C ALA A 71 -5.61 13.61 1.77
N GLY A 72 -6.21 12.79 0.89
CA GLY A 72 -7.68 12.71 0.73
C GLY A 72 -8.34 11.62 1.56
N ARG A 73 -7.59 10.57 1.93
CA ARG A 73 -8.05 9.43 2.73
C ARG A 73 -6.95 8.97 3.66
N SER A 74 -7.18 9.08 4.96
CA SER A 74 -6.27 8.51 5.95
C SER A 74 -6.28 6.99 5.85
N LEU A 75 -5.09 6.39 5.80
CA LEU A 75 -4.87 4.96 5.95
C LEU A 75 -4.07 4.77 7.23
N ALA A 76 -4.64 4.03 8.19
CA ALA A 76 -4.03 3.85 9.49
C ALA A 76 -2.86 2.87 9.42
N VAL A 77 -1.80 3.16 10.17
CA VAL A 77 -0.78 2.15 10.49
C VAL A 77 -1.47 1.01 11.25
N GLY A 78 -1.18 -0.22 10.84
CA GLY A 78 -1.86 -1.43 11.32
C GLY A 78 -3.03 -1.89 10.45
N SER A 79 -3.49 -1.10 9.47
CA SER A 79 -4.41 -1.60 8.44
C SER A 79 -3.79 -2.76 7.66
N VAL A 80 -4.61 -3.71 7.21
CA VAL A 80 -4.13 -4.91 6.51
C VAL A 80 -4.64 -4.89 5.06
N LEU A 81 -3.70 -5.10 4.13
CA LEU A 81 -3.94 -5.33 2.72
C LEU A 81 -3.86 -6.84 2.45
N VAL A 82 -4.94 -7.44 1.94
CA VAL A 82 -5.05 -8.90 1.70
C VAL A 82 -5.25 -9.27 0.24
#